data_AF-A0A0G1FL53-F1
#
_entry.id   AF-A0A0G1FL53-F1
#
_cell.length_a   1.000
_cell.length_b   1.000
_cell.length_c   1.000
_cell.angle_alpha   90.00
_cell.angle_beta   90.00
_cell.angle_gamma   90.00
#
_symmetry.space_group_name_H-M   'P 1'
#
loop_
_entity.id
_entity.type
_entity.pdbx_description
1 polymer ?
#
loop_
_entity_poly.entity_id
_entity_poly.type
_entity_poly.pdbx_seq_one_letter_code
_entity_poly.pdbx_strand_id
1 'polypeptide(L)' 'MRQCEICGKGSLVARKRNKLRGKYNPTEKSRRYPNLQKTRLANGKRILACAGCIKKLAKAGK' A
#
# COMPACT_ATOMS: atom_id res chain seq x y z
N MET A 1 -5.65 9.95 8.86
CA MET A 1 -5.74 8.71 8.05
C MET A 1 -4.38 8.04 8.02
N ARG A 2 -4.28 6.70 8.11
CA ARG A 2 -2.99 6.02 7.92
C ARG A 2 -2.61 6.07 6.43
N GLN A 3 -1.54 6.79 6.13
CA GLN A 3 -1.01 6.96 4.78
C GLN A 3 0.51 6.79 4.81
N CYS A 4 1.09 6.41 3.68
CA CYS A 4 2.54 6.36 3.55
C CYS A 4 3.10 7.78 3.55
N GLU A 5 4.00 8.10 4.47
CA GLU A 5 4.62 9.43 4.59
C GLU A 5 5.55 9.76 3.41
N ILE A 6 6.01 8.75 2.65
CA ILE A 6 6.94 8.93 1.52
C ILE A 6 6.21 9.16 0.19
N CYS A 7 5.09 8.45 -0.05
CA CYS A 7 4.41 8.47 -1.36
C CYS A 7 2.90 8.78 -1.27
N GLY A 8 2.40 9.15 -0.10
CA GLY A 8 1.00 9.51 0.10
C GLY A 8 -0.02 8.37 -0.05
N LYS A 9 0.42 7.13 -0.29
CA LYS A 9 -0.49 5.99 -0.50
C LYS A 9 -1.41 5.80 0.70
N GLY A 10 -2.70 6.00 0.48
CA GLY A 10 -3.78 5.77 1.44
C GLY A 10 -4.64 4.56 1.07
N SER A 11 -5.67 4.34 1.88
CA SER A 11 -6.69 3.33 1.58
C SER A 11 -7.56 3.77 0.41
N LEU A 12 -7.90 2.81 -0.47
CA LEU A 12 -8.78 3.02 -1.62
C LEU A 12 -10.02 2.15 -1.49
N VAL A 13 -11.16 2.60 -1.99
CA VAL A 13 -12.37 1.77 -2.09
C VAL A 13 -12.42 1.18 -3.50
N ALA A 14 -12.40 -0.14 -3.59
CA ALA A 14 -12.42 -0.84 -4.86
C ALA A 14 -13.43 -2.01 -4.84
N ARG A 15 -14.03 -2.26 -6.01
CA ARG A 15 -14.95 -3.37 -6.23
C ARG A 15 -14.16 -4.57 -6.75
N LYS A 16 -14.34 -5.75 -6.14
CA LYS A 16 -13.82 -6.99 -6.75
C LYS A 16 -14.72 -7.35 -7.94
N ARG A 17 -14.14 -8.02 -8.94
CA ARG A 17 -14.89 -8.59 -10.06
C ARG A 17 -14.63 -10.09 -10.09
N ASN A 18 -15.70 -10.88 -10.16
CA ASN A 18 -15.62 -12.32 -10.31
C ASN A 18 -15.86 -12.65 -11.79
N LYS A 19 -14.95 -13.41 -12.40
CA LYS A 19 -15.12 -13.90 -13.77
C LYS A 19 -16.00 -15.14 -13.75
N LEU A 20 -17.12 -15.10 -14.44
CA LEU A 20 -18.02 -16.24 -14.66
C LEU A 20 -18.04 -16.58 -16.14
N ARG A 21 -17.68 -17.81 -16.52
CA ARG A 21 -17.81 -18.40 -17.88
C ARG A 21 -17.69 -17.44 -19.10
N GLY A 22 -16.93 -16.34 -19.00
CA GLY A 22 -16.79 -15.30 -20.06
C GLY A 22 -17.08 -13.83 -19.67
N LYS A 23 -17.79 -13.52 -18.57
CA LYS A 23 -18.13 -12.15 -18.15
C LYS A 23 -17.61 -11.82 -16.74
N TYR A 24 -17.22 -10.57 -16.52
CA TYR A 24 -16.80 -10.08 -15.20
C TYR A 24 -17.98 -9.44 -14.46
N ASN A 25 -18.48 -10.11 -13.43
CA ASN A 25 -19.53 -9.58 -12.59
C ASN A 25 -18.94 -8.82 -11.39
N PRO A 26 -19.31 -7.56 -11.18
CA PRO A 26 -18.79 -6.77 -10.09
C PRO A 26 -19.49 -7.14 -8.75
N THR A 27 -18.72 -7.25 -7.65
CA THR A 27 -19.17 -7.75 -6.33
C THR A 27 -19.34 -6.61 -5.31
N GLU A 28 -19.34 -6.85 -4.01
CA GLU A 28 -19.37 -5.73 -3.04
C GLU A 28 -18.14 -4.82 -3.10
N LYS A 29 -18.32 -3.55 -2.70
CA LYS A 29 -17.22 -2.60 -2.52
C LYS A 29 -16.44 -2.96 -1.26
N SER A 30 -15.12 -3.02 -1.40
CA SER A 30 -14.21 -3.37 -0.30
C SER A 30 -13.12 -2.31 -0.18
N ARG A 31 -12.70 -2.01 1.05
CA ARG A 31 -11.55 -1.12 1.27
C ARG A 31 -10.25 -1.90 1.08
N ARG A 32 -9.36 -1.38 0.26
CA ARG A 32 -8.02 -1.90 0.00
C ARG A 32 -7.01 -1.01 0.72
N TYR A 33 -6.23 -1.62 1.59
CA TYR A 33 -5.22 -0.93 2.39
C TYR A 33 -3.83 -1.14 1.79
N PRO A 34 -2.99 -0.11 1.72
CA PRO A 34 -1.59 -0.28 1.41
C PRO A 34 -0.89 -1.04 2.56
N ASN A 35 0.12 -1.84 2.22
CA ASN A 35 0.96 -2.53 3.22
C ASN A 35 1.89 -1.51 3.89
N LEU A 36 1.37 -0.81 4.90
CA LEU A 36 2.05 0.19 5.69
C LEU A 36 2.75 -0.47 6.88
N GLN A 37 4.03 -0.13 7.08
CA GLN A 37 4.86 -0.63 8.15
C GLN A 37 5.62 0.53 8.81
N LYS A 38 5.92 0.39 10.10
CA LYS A 38 6.76 1.35 10.82
C LYS A 38 8.22 1.08 10.48
N THR A 39 8.94 2.08 9.99
CA THR A 39 10.35 1.93 9.63
C THR A 39 11.20 3.08 10.15
N ARG A 40 12.47 2.77 10.42
CA ARG A 40 13.46 3.74 10.86
C ARG A 40 14.22 4.26 9.64
N LEU A 41 14.26 5.57 9.47
CA LEU A 41 15.12 6.26 8.50
C LEU A 41 16.58 6.22 8.98
N ALA A 42 17.52 6.44 8.06
CA ALA A 42 18.95 6.58 8.38
C ALA A 42 19.19 7.68 9.43
N ASN A 43 18.37 8.73 9.41
CA ASN A 43 18.41 9.85 10.37
C ASN A 43 17.80 9.50 11.75
N GLY A 44 17.55 8.23 12.04
CA GLY A 44 17.04 7.74 13.32
C GLY A 44 15.53 7.89 13.55
N LYS A 45 14.84 8.73 12.76
CA LYS A 45 13.38 8.96 12.86
C LYS A 45 12.57 7.73 12.45
N ARG A 46 11.44 7.49 13.14
CA ARG A 46 10.46 6.46 12.76
C ARG A 46 9.35 7.08 11.92
N ILE A 47 9.05 6.46 10.79
CA ILE A 47 7.99 6.88 9.86
C ILE A 47 7.08 5.70 9.52
N LEU A 48 5.85 6.00 9.12
CA LEU A 48 4.93 5.03 8.55
C LEU A 48 5.11 5.00 7.02
N ALA A 49 5.73 3.93 6.52
CA ALA A 49 6.05 3.78 5.10
C ALA A 49 5.45 2.50 4.51
N CYS A 50 5.13 2.51 3.22
CA CYS A 50 4.69 1.29 2.55
C CYS A 50 5.86 0.37 2.23
N ALA A 51 5.63 -0.95 2.21
CA ALA A 51 6.64 -1.96 1.92
C ALA A 51 7.46 -1.69 0.64
N GLY A 52 6.83 -1.12 -0.40
CA GLY A 52 7.52 -0.74 -1.63
C GLY A 52 8.53 0.40 -1.44
N CYS A 53 8.20 1.42 -0.64
CA CYS A 53 9.12 2.51 -0.32
C CYS A 53 10.26 2.03 0.57
N ILE A 54 9.97 1.15 1.54
CA ILE A 54 10.97 0.57 2.43
C ILE A 54 12.00 -0.23 1.62
N LYS A 55 11.54 -1.04 0.66
CA LYS A 55 12.43 -1.80 -0.23
C LYS A 55 13.32 -0.88 -1.09
N LYS A 56 12.80 0.27 -1.53
CA LYS A 56 13.60 1.27 -2.28
C LYS A 56 14.65 1.92 -1.39
N LEU A 57 14.30 2.30 -0.16
CA LEU A 57 15.24 2.85 0.82
C LEU A 57 16.38 1.87 1.12
N ALA A 58 16.06 0.59 1.32
CA ALA A 58 17.07 -0.44 1.59
C ALA A 58 18.03 -0.68 0.41
N LYS A 59 17.57 -0.45 -0.84
CA LYS A 59 18.43 -0.55 -2.02
C LYS A 59 19.32 0.68 -2.23
N ALA A 60 18.87 1.85 -1.81
CA ALA A 60 19.61 3.10 -1.99
C ALA A 60 20.74 3.29 -0.96
N GLY A 61 20.65 2.62 0.19
CA GLY A 61 21.71 2.61 1.21
C GLY A 61 22.70 1.45 1.08
N LYS A 62 22.67 0.72 -0.04
CA LYS A 62 23.59 -0.37 -0.36
C LYS A 62 24.47 0.07 -1.52
#